data_AF-A0A367K2W0-F1
#
_entry.id   AF-A0A367K2W0-F1
#
_cell.length_a   1.000
_cell.length_b   1.000
_cell.length_c   1.000
_cell.angle_alpha   90.00
_cell.angle_beta   90.00
_cell.angle_gamma   90.00
#
_symmetry.space_group_name_H-M   'P 1'
#
loop_
_entity.id
_entity.type
_entity.pdbx_description
1 polymer ?
#
loop_
_entity_poly.entity_id
_entity_poly.type
_entity_poly.pdbx_seq_one_letter_code
_entity_poly.pdbx_strand_id
1 'polypeptide(L)'
;LVSKVLPVDQLVDEAVKTGNVIANMSQPSVQMAKEAINKSYEVSLSAGLRWERILFQSLFGTADQIEGMGAFAEKRAAVFTNK
;
A
#
# COMPACT_ATOMS: atom_id res chain seq x y z
N LEU A 1 20.85 4.35 7.79
CA LEU A 1 20.36 4.76 6.44
C LEU A 1 18.95 5.31 6.59
N VAL A 2 18.60 6.37 5.84
CA VAL A 2 17.29 7.04 5.86
C VAL A 2 16.75 7.19 4.44
N SER A 3 15.43 7.24 4.27
CA SER A 3 14.78 7.31 2.94
C SER A 3 14.87 8.70 2.28
N LYS A 4 14.94 9.78 3.07
CA LYS A 4 15.04 11.17 2.59
C LYS A 4 15.71 12.04 3.68
N VAL A 5 16.48 13.05 3.28
CA VAL A 5 17.08 14.04 4.19
C VAL A 5 16.47 15.41 3.87
N LEU A 6 16.06 16.14 4.91
CA LEU A 6 15.33 17.40 4.80
C LEU A 6 15.86 18.43 5.82
N PRO A 7 15.71 19.74 5.54
CA PRO A 7 15.85 20.79 6.55
C PRO A 7 14.93 20.56 7.75
N VAL A 8 15.39 20.93 8.95
CA VAL A 8 14.68 20.63 10.21
C VAL A 8 13.29 21.27 10.28
N ASP A 9 13.14 22.45 9.69
CA ASP A 9 11.91 23.24 9.61
C ASP A 9 10.86 22.61 8.68
N GLN A 10 11.27 21.73 7.76
CA GLN A 10 10.38 21.06 6.80
C GLN A 10 10.14 19.58 7.12
N LEU A 11 10.89 19.03 8.08
CA LEU A 11 10.92 17.60 8.36
C LEU A 11 9.53 17.04 8.69
N VAL A 12 8.82 17.69 9.61
CA VAL A 12 7.52 17.23 10.10
C VAL A 12 6.47 17.34 9.00
N ASP A 13 6.40 18.48 8.32
CA ASP A 13 5.41 18.75 7.28
C ASP A 13 5.52 17.75 6.11
N GLU A 14 6.74 17.48 5.65
CA GLU A 14 6.99 16.51 4.58
C GLU A 14 6.73 15.06 5.04
N ALA A 15 7.02 14.73 6.30
CA ALA A 15 6.70 13.42 6.87
C ALA A 15 5.18 13.19 6.95
N VAL A 16 4.43 14.18 7.44
CA VAL A 16 2.96 14.15 7.51
C VAL A 16 2.35 14.07 6.11
N LYS A 17 2.87 14.84 5.16
CA LYS A 17 2.45 14.79 3.76
C LYS A 17 2.62 13.39 3.16
N THR A 18 3.75 12.74 3.44
CA THR A 18 3.99 11.34 3.01
C THR A 18 3.00 10.39 3.68
N GLY A 19 2.74 10.57 4.98
CA GLY A 19 1.72 9.81 5.71
C GLY A 19 0.32 9.97 5.13
N ASN A 20 -0.07 11.18 4.75
CA ASN A 20 -1.36 11.47 4.14
C ASN A 20 -1.51 10.80 2.77
N VAL A 21 -0.44 10.73 1.97
CA VAL A 21 -0.46 9.99 0.69
C VAL A 21 -0.76 8.51 0.93
N ILE A 22 -0.13 7.90 1.94
CA ILE A 22 -0.36 6.48 2.28
C ILE A 22 -1.77 6.29 2.87
N ALA A 23 -2.22 7.21 3.73
CA ALA A 23 -3.55 7.15 4.37
C ALA A 23 -4.72 7.31 3.38
N ASN A 24 -4.49 7.94 2.22
CA ASN A 24 -5.46 8.03 1.14
C ASN A 24 -5.54 6.78 0.26
N MET A 25 -4.72 5.76 0.52
CA MET A 25 -4.80 4.46 -0.16
C MET A 25 -5.69 3.49 0.63
N SER A 26 -6.12 2.41 -0.02
CA SER A 26 -6.81 1.31 0.65
C SER A 26 -5.95 0.72 1.78
N GLN A 27 -6.43 0.85 3.02
CA GLN A 27 -5.76 0.31 4.21
C GLN A 27 -5.45 -1.19 4.11
N PRO A 28 -6.39 -2.09 3.74
CA PRO A 28 -6.06 -3.51 3.63
C PRO A 28 -4.99 -3.77 2.57
N SER A 29 -4.99 -3.02 1.46
CA SER A 29 -3.95 -3.11 0.42
C SER A 29 -2.58 -2.71 0.94
N VAL A 30 -2.48 -1.58 1.65
CA VAL A 30 -1.21 -1.12 2.25
C VAL A 30 -0.69 -2.10 3.30
N GLN A 31 -1.57 -2.65 4.13
CA GLN A 31 -1.21 -3.65 5.13
C GLN A 31 -0.64 -4.93 4.48
N MET A 32 -1.31 -5.45 3.46
CA MET A 32 -0.84 -6.64 2.75
C MET A 32 0.47 -6.40 2.01
N ALA A 33 0.66 -5.23 1.39
CA ALA A 33 1.92 -4.87 0.75
C ALA A 33 3.08 -4.84 1.76
N LYS A 34 2.86 -4.25 2.95
CA LYS A 34 3.86 -4.23 4.02
C LYS A 34 4.19 -5.64 4.53
N GLU A 35 3.18 -6.50 4.67
CA GLU A 35 3.38 -7.90 5.07
C GLU A 35 4.17 -8.69 4.01
N ALA A 36 3.86 -8.52 2.73
CA ALA A 36 4.58 -9.17 1.64
C ALA A 36 6.08 -8.80 1.63
N ILE A 37 6.38 -7.50 1.78
CA ILE A 37 7.75 -6.99 1.83
C ILE A 37 8.49 -7.54 3.06
N ASN A 38 7.90 -7.43 4.25
CA ASN A 38 8.52 -7.93 5.48
C ASN A 38 8.80 -9.43 5.39
N LYS A 39 7.84 -10.21 4.87
CA LYS A 39 8.02 -11.66 4.74
C LYS A 39 9.12 -12.03 3.76
N SER A 40 9.30 -11.24 2.69
CA SER A 40 10.30 -11.52 1.66
C SER A 40 11.74 -11.52 2.18
N TYR A 41 12.02 -10.80 3.27
CA TYR A 41 13.34 -10.79 3.93
C TYR A 41 13.63 -12.08 4.72
N GLU A 42 12.61 -12.86 5.05
CA GLU A 42 12.71 -14.02 5.95
C GLU A 42 12.65 -15.36 5.19
N VAL A 43 12.45 -15.34 3.87
CA VAL A 43 12.22 -16.55 3.06
C VAL A 43 12.99 -16.50 1.74
N SER A 44 13.07 -17.64 1.04
CA SER A 44 13.61 -17.67 -0.32
C SER A 44 12.75 -16.87 -1.29
N LEU A 45 13.35 -16.39 -2.38
CA LEU A 45 12.64 -15.65 -3.43
C LEU A 45 11.40 -16.39 -3.93
N SER A 46 11.49 -17.70 -4.18
CA SER A 46 10.37 -18.51 -4.67
C SER A 46 9.21 -18.61 -3.66
N ALA A 47 9.52 -18.69 -2.37
CA ALA A 47 8.53 -18.68 -1.30
C ALA A 47 7.90 -17.28 -1.14
N GLY A 48 8.70 -16.22 -1.22
CA GLY A 48 8.23 -14.83 -1.15
C GLY A 48 7.27 -14.50 -2.29
N LEU A 49 7.61 -14.85 -3.54
CA LEU A 49 6.73 -14.66 -4.70
C LEU A 49 5.41 -15.44 -4.58
N ARG A 50 5.45 -16.64 -3.97
CA ARG A 50 4.23 -17.41 -3.70
C ARG A 50 3.37 -16.72 -2.65
N TRP A 51 3.97 -16.20 -1.59
CA TRP A 51 3.28 -15.46 -0.54
C TRP A 51 2.62 -14.19 -1.06
N GLU A 52 3.36 -13.38 -1.83
CA GLU A 52 2.85 -12.18 -2.48
C GLU A 52 1.65 -12.50 -3.38
N ARG A 53 1.72 -13.57 -4.18
CA ARG A 53 0.59 -14.00 -5.04
C ARG A 53 -0.67 -14.31 -4.22
N ILE A 54 -0.54 -14.97 -3.08
CA ILE A 54 -1.67 -15.31 -2.22
C ILE A 54 -2.30 -14.03 -1.65
N LEU A 55 -1.49 -13.10 -1.15
CA LEU A 55 -1.97 -11.81 -0.64
C LEU A 55 -2.62 -10.97 -1.74
N PHE A 56 -2.04 -10.95 -2.94
CA PHE A 56 -2.64 -10.25 -4.07
C PHE A 56 -4.01 -10.83 -4.45
N GLN A 57 -4.15 -12.15 -4.44
CA GLN A 57 -5.42 -12.81 -4.74
C GLN A 57 -6.49 -12.55 -3.65
N SER A 58 -6.11 -12.46 -2.38
CA SER A 58 -7.07 -12.17 -1.31
C SER A 58 -7.62 -10.74 -1.37
N LEU A 59 -6.88 -9.80 -1.96
CA LEU A 59 -7.36 -8.42 -2.15
C LEU A 59 -8.61 -8.34 -3.04
N PHE A 60 -8.81 -9.28 -3.96
CA PHE A 60 -10.03 -9.34 -4.81
C PHE A 60 -11.32 -9.62 -4.02
N GLY A 61 -11.22 -9.96 -2.74
CA GLY A 61 -12.35 -10.05 -1.82
C GLY A 61 -12.74 -8.74 -1.14
N THR A 62 -11.96 -7.67 -1.32
CA THR A 62 -12.20 -6.37 -0.67
C THR A 62 -13.06 -5.45 -1.53
N ALA A 63 -13.90 -4.63 -0.91
CA ALA A 63 -14.69 -3.61 -1.60
C ALA A 63 -13.78 -2.54 -2.24
N ASP A 64 -12.66 -2.22 -1.58
CA ASP A 64 -11.67 -1.27 -2.08
C ASP A 64 -11.03 -1.71 -3.41
N GLN A 65 -10.84 -3.01 -3.62
CA GLN A 65 -10.29 -3.53 -4.86
C GLN A 65 -11.28 -3.31 -6.03
N ILE A 66 -12.56 -3.54 -5.81
CA ILE A 66 -13.63 -3.31 -6.79
C ILE A 66 -13.72 -1.82 -7.12
N GLU A 67 -13.76 -0.96 -6.10
CA GLU A 67 -13.82 0.49 -6.24
C GLU A 67 -12.58 1.04 -6.95
N GLY A 68 -11.37 0.57 -6.60
CA GLY A 68 -10.14 1.01 -7.25
C GLY A 68 -10.13 0.72 -8.75
N MET A 69 -10.57 -0.48 -9.15
CA MET A 69 -10.71 -0.82 -10.58
C MET A 69 -11.83 -0.04 -11.27
N GLY A 70 -12.97 0.15 -10.61
CA GLY A 70 -14.09 0.92 -11.13
C GLY A 70 -13.73 2.39 -11.35
N ALA A 71 -13.14 3.03 -10.34
CA ALA A 71 -12.68 4.40 -10.40
C ALA A 71 -11.64 4.61 -11.52
N PHE A 72 -10.74 3.64 -11.72
CA PHE A 72 -9.78 3.67 -12.83
C PHE A 72 -10.47 3.61 -14.19
N ALA A 73 -11.42 2.68 -14.38
CA ALA A 73 -12.17 2.55 -15.63
C ALA A 73 -13.01 3.81 -15.95
N GLU A 74 -13.58 4.42 -14.90
CA GLU A 74 -14.38 5.64 -14.97
C GLU A 74 -13.55 6.93 -14.99
N LYS A 75 -12.21 6.83 -14.88
CA LYS A 75 -11.26 7.96 -14.84
C LYS A 75 -11.57 8.99 -13.75
N ARG A 76 -11.99 8.52 -12.58
CA ARG A 76 -12.25 9.35 -11.40
C ARG A 76 -11.32 8.96 -10.25
N ALA A 77 -11.28 9.79 -9.21
CA ALA A 77 -10.62 9.42 -7.97
C ALA A 77 -11.39 8.28 -7.28
N ALA A 78 -10.65 7.31 -6.73
CA ALA A 78 -11.21 6.22 -5.93
C ALA A 78 -11.54 6.71 -4.52
N VAL A 79 -12.62 6.17 -3.95
CA VAL A 79 -13.02 6.43 -2.57
C VAL A 79 -12.95 5.13 -1.77
N PHE A 80 -11.82 4.90 -1.10
CA PHE A 80 -11.63 3.70 -0.30
C PHE A 80 -12.36 3.78 1.04
N THR A 81 -13.02 2.68 1.41
CA THR A 81 -13.77 2.55 2.67
C THR A 81 -13.11 1.61 3.66
N ASN A 82 -11.95 1.04 3.29
CA ASN A 82 -11.16 0.11 4.10
C ASN A 82 -11.95 -1.16 4.45
N LYS A 83 -12.69 -1.69 3.47
CA LYS A 83 -13.53 -2.89 3.56
C LYS A 83 -13.21 -3.86 2.44
#